data_AF-A0A6N7M8P6-F1
#
_entry.id   AF-A0A6N7M8P6-F1
#
_cell.length_a   1.000
_cell.length_b   1.000
_cell.length_c   1.000
_cell.angle_alpha   90.00
_cell.angle_beta   90.00
_cell.angle_gamma   90.00
#
_symmetry.space_group_name_H-M   'P 1'
#
loop_
_entity.id
_entity.type
_entity.pdbx_description
1 polymer ?
#
loop_
_entity_poly.entity_id
_entity_poly.type
_entity_poly.pdbx_seq_one_letter_code
_entity_poly.pdbx_strand_id
1 'polypeptide(L)'
;MKRLISSFTFTGSLFTLALSILVLYIFFGELLRSPNSVYFAGGGDGLQSYYGTMYHISHDTSYARSGGMNYPYGEMVLFTGNQPVIANTIKFISDNIIDISAYTIGILNILMLSSIVIAAIFVFLIFRHFKLPVLLSVILSVAIPFLSPQIGRLGGHFSLSYVFVIPLMIYLLIRFYERRSLTISFLIGLATLLAAFTHFYFLGFYGLLLFFFWLVLIVKEKDRFGKSRFFLLHIFVQIILPVVLVLIYALINDPVTDRTTSPWGILYLRAYPESVFLPVGKPYGKFLNQVMTFNHIDWEGWAYTGLVAVAGFIIVLINIFRRLVRKEYSLILKITDKPLLNIFFWASFAGLLYSFGLPFILGMEGLLDYLGPVR
;
A
#
# COMPACT_ATOMS: atom_id res chain seq x y z
N MET A 1 4.82 35.54 4.19
CA MET A 1 4.67 34.46 3.17
C MET A 1 4.58 33.04 3.75
N LYS A 2 5.52 32.54 4.58
CA LYS A 2 5.44 31.18 5.18
C LYS A 2 4.17 30.93 6.04
N ARG A 3 3.75 31.90 6.87
CA ARG A 3 2.50 31.81 7.66
C ARG A 3 1.23 31.73 6.79
N LEU A 4 1.15 32.49 5.70
CA LEU A 4 0.04 32.44 4.75
C LEU A 4 -0.04 31.08 4.04
N ILE A 5 1.08 30.56 3.55
CA ILE A 5 1.14 29.22 2.93
C ILE A 5 0.75 28.11 3.91
N SER A 6 1.15 28.26 5.18
CA SER A 6 0.74 27.36 6.28
C SER A 6 -0.77 27.41 6.53
N SER A 7 -1.36 28.60 6.56
CA SER A 7 -2.80 28.80 6.75
C SER A 7 -3.61 28.18 5.60
N PHE A 8 -3.25 28.44 4.35
CA PHE A 8 -3.93 27.82 3.19
C PHE A 8 -3.80 26.29 3.16
N THR A 9 -2.68 25.76 3.63
CA THR A 9 -2.48 24.31 3.72
C THR A 9 -3.40 23.70 4.79
N PHE A 10 -3.52 24.34 5.95
CA PHE A 10 -4.44 23.91 7.00
C PHE A 10 -5.90 23.94 6.53
N THR A 11 -6.35 25.07 5.98
CA THR A 11 -7.71 25.21 5.45
C THR A 11 -7.98 24.20 4.33
N GLY A 12 -7.03 24.00 3.41
CA GLY A 12 -7.15 23.01 2.35
C GLY A 12 -7.22 21.57 2.87
N SER A 13 -6.51 21.23 3.96
CA SER A 13 -6.63 19.90 4.57
C SER A 13 -8.01 19.68 5.23
N LEU A 14 -8.59 20.72 5.83
CA LEU A 14 -9.95 20.64 6.39
C LEU A 14 -10.98 20.46 5.27
N PHE A 15 -10.85 21.18 4.16
CA PHE A 15 -11.71 20.97 2.98
C PHE A 15 -11.53 19.58 2.37
N THR A 16 -10.30 19.06 2.32
CA THR A 16 -10.03 17.68 1.86
C THR A 16 -10.73 16.67 2.76
N LEU A 17 -10.64 16.84 4.08
CA LEU A 17 -11.33 16.00 5.07
C LEU A 17 -12.85 16.04 4.87
N ALA A 18 -13.43 17.24 4.82
CA ALA A 18 -14.87 17.40 4.65
C ALA A 18 -15.39 16.81 3.33
N LEU A 19 -14.69 17.08 2.22
CA LEU A 19 -15.06 16.56 0.90
C LEU A 19 -14.90 15.04 0.82
N SER A 20 -13.81 14.48 1.36
CA SER A 20 -13.62 13.02 1.38
C SER A 20 -14.66 12.30 2.24
N ILE A 21 -15.05 12.85 3.40
CA ILE A 21 -16.15 12.32 4.21
C ILE A 21 -17.48 12.38 3.44
N LEU A 22 -17.76 13.48 2.75
CA LEU A 22 -18.98 13.62 1.94
C LEU A 22 -19.02 12.56 0.83
N VAL A 23 -17.93 12.40 0.08
CA VAL A 23 -17.83 11.38 -0.99
C VAL A 23 -17.95 9.97 -0.40
N LEU A 24 -17.31 9.70 0.74
CA LEU A 24 -17.44 8.42 1.44
C LEU A 24 -18.90 8.12 1.80
N TYR A 25 -19.63 9.12 2.32
CA TYR A 25 -21.04 8.99 2.67
C TYR A 25 -21.95 8.78 1.45
N ILE A 26 -21.64 9.40 0.31
CA ILE A 26 -22.40 9.19 -0.93
C ILE A 26 -22.31 7.73 -1.39
N PHE A 27 -21.12 7.12 -1.33
CA PHE A 27 -20.91 5.75 -1.83
C PHE A 27 -21.17 4.65 -0.79
N PHE A 28 -20.92 4.91 0.48
CA PHE A 28 -20.96 3.92 1.57
C PHE A 28 -21.92 4.31 2.70
N GLY A 29 -22.84 5.24 2.46
CA GLY A 29 -23.72 5.80 3.50
C GLY A 29 -24.59 4.76 4.21
N GLU A 30 -25.03 3.72 3.52
CA GLU A 30 -25.79 2.60 4.13
C GLU A 30 -24.95 1.86 5.16
N LEU A 31 -23.75 1.43 4.79
CA LEU A 31 -22.80 0.77 5.68
C LEU A 31 -22.38 1.69 6.83
N LEU A 32 -22.18 3.00 6.59
CA LEU A 32 -21.82 3.96 7.63
C LEU A 32 -22.94 4.18 8.67
N ARG A 33 -24.22 4.01 8.29
CA ARG A 33 -25.37 4.13 9.21
C ARG A 33 -25.54 2.89 10.07
N SER A 34 -25.16 1.72 9.57
CA SER A 34 -25.32 0.44 10.27
C SER A 34 -24.10 -0.47 10.09
N PRO A 35 -22.92 -0.06 10.57
CA PRO A 35 -21.64 -0.69 10.20
C PRO A 35 -21.50 -2.13 10.72
N ASN A 36 -22.21 -2.49 11.79
CA ASN A 36 -22.26 -3.87 12.31
C ASN A 36 -23.21 -4.79 11.56
N SER A 37 -24.14 -4.24 10.77
CA SER A 37 -25.24 -5.01 10.15
C SER A 37 -25.01 -5.29 8.67
N VAL A 38 -23.93 -4.74 8.09
CA VAL A 38 -23.60 -4.84 6.67
C VAL A 38 -22.21 -5.46 6.52
N TYR A 39 -22.10 -6.51 5.73
CA TYR A 39 -20.82 -7.12 5.36
C TYR A 39 -20.41 -6.63 3.98
N PHE A 40 -19.11 -6.37 3.78
CA PHE A 40 -18.60 -6.07 2.43
C PHE A 40 -18.64 -7.29 1.50
N ALA A 41 -18.52 -8.49 2.06
CA ALA A 41 -18.52 -9.74 1.32
C ALA A 41 -19.22 -10.83 2.14
N GLY A 42 -20.24 -11.45 1.54
CA GLY A 42 -21.04 -12.52 2.16
C GLY A 42 -20.52 -13.94 1.90
N GLY A 43 -19.35 -14.09 1.28
CA GLY A 43 -18.74 -15.40 0.95
C GLY A 43 -17.24 -15.29 0.69
N GLY A 44 -16.62 -16.43 0.37
CA GLY A 44 -15.18 -16.53 0.07
C GLY A 44 -14.28 -15.95 1.16
N ASP A 45 -13.15 -15.39 0.75
CA ASP A 45 -12.11 -14.84 1.63
C ASP A 45 -12.60 -13.71 2.54
N GLY A 46 -13.61 -12.96 2.09
CA GLY A 46 -14.19 -11.88 2.88
C GLY A 46 -14.99 -12.38 4.08
N LEU A 47 -15.83 -13.39 3.87
CA LEU A 47 -16.54 -14.05 4.97
C LEU A 47 -15.56 -14.76 5.90
N GLN A 48 -14.54 -15.43 5.35
CA GLN A 48 -13.47 -16.03 6.13
C GLN A 48 -12.78 -15.00 7.02
N SER A 49 -12.42 -13.83 6.48
CA SER A 49 -11.74 -12.77 7.24
C SER A 49 -12.59 -12.25 8.40
N TYR A 50 -13.90 -12.00 8.19
CA TYR A 50 -14.78 -11.62 9.30
C TYR A 50 -14.91 -12.72 10.34
N TYR A 51 -15.22 -13.94 9.90
CA TYR A 51 -15.40 -15.08 10.78
C TYR A 51 -14.14 -15.35 11.61
N GLY A 52 -12.99 -15.43 10.96
CA GLY A 52 -11.71 -15.69 11.61
C GLY A 52 -11.37 -14.61 12.65
N THR A 53 -11.55 -13.32 12.31
CA THR A 53 -11.35 -12.23 13.27
C THR A 53 -12.29 -12.36 14.48
N MET A 54 -13.58 -12.60 14.25
CA MET A 54 -14.57 -12.72 15.33
C MET A 54 -14.33 -13.94 16.21
N TYR A 55 -14.02 -15.09 15.60
CA TYR A 55 -13.66 -16.33 16.31
C TYR A 55 -12.44 -16.08 17.19
N HIS A 56 -11.42 -15.42 16.64
CA HIS A 56 -10.19 -15.16 17.36
C HIS A 56 -10.40 -14.31 18.61
N ILE A 57 -11.19 -13.24 18.48
CA ILE A 57 -11.51 -12.37 19.61
C ILE A 57 -12.25 -13.15 20.70
N SER A 58 -13.24 -13.96 20.30
CA SER A 58 -14.24 -14.56 21.20
C SER A 58 -13.81 -15.88 21.84
N HIS A 59 -12.94 -16.64 21.19
CA HIS A 59 -12.68 -18.04 21.57
C HIS A 59 -11.22 -18.37 21.78
N ASP A 60 -10.29 -17.65 21.16
CA ASP A 60 -8.87 -17.95 21.31
C ASP A 60 -8.30 -17.30 22.58
N THR A 61 -7.45 -18.05 23.27
CA THR A 61 -6.72 -17.57 24.47
C THR A 61 -5.37 -16.94 24.11
N SER A 62 -4.77 -17.38 23.01
CA SER A 62 -3.52 -16.84 22.48
C SER A 62 -3.80 -15.64 21.58
N TYR A 63 -2.92 -14.63 21.61
CA TYR A 63 -2.93 -13.51 20.66
C TYR A 63 -2.23 -13.82 19.32
N ALA A 64 -1.54 -14.95 19.24
CA ALA A 64 -0.69 -15.30 18.10
C ALA A 64 -1.22 -16.48 17.30
N ARG A 65 -2.13 -17.28 17.88
CA ARG A 65 -2.68 -18.48 17.25
C ARG A 65 -4.20 -18.47 17.32
N SER A 66 -4.84 -18.91 16.23
CA SER A 66 -6.27 -19.12 16.15
C SER A 66 -6.63 -20.58 15.94
N GLY A 67 -7.58 -21.07 16.74
CA GLY A 67 -8.21 -22.38 16.56
C GLY A 67 -9.36 -22.38 15.56
N GLY A 68 -9.72 -21.22 14.99
CA GLY A 68 -10.86 -21.09 14.07
C GLY A 68 -10.64 -21.70 12.69
N MET A 69 -9.42 -22.16 12.40
CA MET A 69 -9.01 -22.77 11.13
C MET A 69 -8.04 -23.94 11.40
N ASN A 70 -7.89 -24.84 10.43
CA ASN A 70 -6.88 -25.92 10.46
C ASN A 70 -6.95 -26.83 11.70
N TYR A 71 -8.16 -27.22 12.14
CA TYR A 71 -8.33 -28.19 13.22
C TYR A 71 -7.61 -29.53 12.91
N PRO A 72 -6.98 -30.19 13.90
CA PRO A 72 -6.88 -29.84 15.32
C PRO A 72 -5.74 -28.89 15.67
N TYR A 73 -4.94 -28.49 14.68
CA TYR A 73 -3.68 -27.81 14.92
C TYR A 73 -3.86 -26.31 15.16
N GLY A 74 -4.83 -25.66 14.51
CA GLY A 74 -4.94 -24.20 14.48
C GLY A 74 -4.01 -23.55 13.46
N GLU A 75 -4.02 -22.23 13.38
CA GLU A 75 -3.15 -21.45 12.49
C GLU A 75 -2.64 -20.19 13.19
N MET A 76 -1.44 -19.73 12.84
CA MET A 76 -0.93 -18.46 13.31
C MET A 76 -1.79 -17.31 12.74
N VAL A 77 -2.18 -16.36 13.59
CA VAL A 77 -3.13 -15.30 13.23
C VAL A 77 -2.69 -14.49 12.01
N LEU A 78 -1.37 -14.34 11.79
CA LEU A 78 -0.82 -13.69 10.59
C LEU A 78 -1.23 -14.36 9.26
N PHE A 79 -1.55 -15.64 9.25
CA PHE A 79 -1.89 -16.41 8.04
C PHE A 79 -3.40 -16.69 7.88
N THR A 80 -4.24 -16.14 8.77
CA THR A 80 -5.69 -16.43 8.80
C THR A 80 -6.55 -15.40 8.08
N GLY A 81 -5.99 -14.24 7.72
CA GLY A 81 -6.74 -13.08 7.22
C GLY A 81 -7.31 -12.19 8.33
N ASN A 82 -7.11 -12.54 9.61
CA ASN A 82 -7.78 -11.94 10.76
C ASN A 82 -7.38 -10.48 11.10
N GLN A 83 -6.50 -9.84 10.31
CA GLN A 83 -5.96 -8.49 10.57
C GLN A 83 -5.42 -8.34 12.01
N PRO A 84 -4.33 -9.04 12.38
CA PRO A 84 -3.93 -9.26 13.77
C PRO A 84 -3.81 -7.99 14.63
N VAL A 85 -3.31 -6.89 14.07
CA VAL A 85 -3.21 -5.60 14.79
C VAL A 85 -4.57 -5.17 15.33
N ILE A 86 -5.61 -5.29 14.51
CA ILE A 86 -6.95 -4.84 14.85
C ILE A 86 -7.63 -5.87 15.74
N ALA A 87 -7.59 -7.15 15.37
CA ALA A 87 -8.19 -8.23 16.15
C ALA A 87 -7.66 -8.26 17.58
N ASN A 88 -6.34 -8.19 17.75
CA ASN A 88 -5.71 -8.22 19.06
C ASN A 88 -5.98 -6.96 19.87
N THR A 89 -6.14 -5.80 19.21
CA THR A 89 -6.54 -4.57 19.90
C THR A 89 -7.97 -4.69 20.43
N ILE A 90 -8.92 -5.17 19.61
CA ILE A 90 -10.31 -5.40 20.04
C ILE A 90 -10.37 -6.41 21.17
N LYS A 91 -9.64 -7.53 21.04
CA LYS A 91 -9.54 -8.57 22.06
C LYS A 91 -9.00 -8.01 23.38
N PHE A 92 -7.87 -7.30 23.34
CA PHE A 92 -7.28 -6.71 24.54
C PHE A 92 -8.24 -5.76 25.25
N ILE A 93 -8.90 -4.87 24.50
CA ILE A 93 -9.89 -3.92 25.08
C ILE A 93 -11.06 -4.70 25.68
N SER A 94 -11.55 -5.74 25.00
CA SER A 94 -12.70 -6.52 25.44
C SER A 94 -12.41 -7.31 26.71
N ASP A 95 -11.21 -7.89 26.80
CA ASP A 95 -10.80 -8.72 27.93
C ASP A 95 -10.40 -7.89 29.16
N ASN A 96 -9.95 -6.63 28.99
CA ASN A 96 -9.31 -5.85 30.07
C ASN A 96 -9.96 -4.50 30.40
N ILE A 97 -10.81 -3.95 29.53
CA ILE A 97 -11.37 -2.59 29.71
C ILE A 97 -12.90 -2.61 29.63
N ILE A 98 -13.45 -2.98 28.47
CA ILE A 98 -14.88 -3.07 28.22
C ILE A 98 -15.11 -3.95 27.00
N ASP A 99 -16.05 -4.89 27.10
CA ASP A 99 -16.38 -5.79 26.00
C ASP A 99 -16.95 -5.04 24.80
N ILE A 100 -16.16 -4.99 23.73
CA ILE A 100 -16.53 -4.39 22.43
C ILE A 100 -16.52 -5.43 21.32
N SER A 101 -16.41 -6.72 21.64
CA SER A 101 -16.34 -7.82 20.67
C SER A 101 -17.58 -7.86 19.76
N ALA A 102 -18.75 -7.48 20.26
CA ALA A 102 -19.99 -7.38 19.49
C ALA A 102 -19.94 -6.34 18.35
N TYR A 103 -19.01 -5.38 18.40
CA TYR A 103 -18.84 -4.31 17.40
C TYR A 103 -17.71 -4.60 16.39
N THR A 104 -17.12 -5.80 16.40
CA THR A 104 -15.97 -6.17 15.56
C THR A 104 -16.20 -5.86 14.07
N ILE A 105 -17.35 -6.26 13.52
CA ILE A 105 -17.68 -6.07 12.09
C ILE A 105 -17.68 -4.57 11.74
N GLY A 106 -18.36 -3.76 12.55
CA GLY A 106 -18.42 -2.33 12.32
C GLY A 106 -17.08 -1.65 12.49
N ILE A 107 -16.27 -2.06 13.46
CA ILE A 107 -14.92 -1.54 13.64
C ILE A 107 -14.08 -1.81 12.39
N LEU A 108 -14.07 -3.05 11.89
CA LEU A 108 -13.33 -3.41 10.67
C LEU A 108 -13.80 -2.57 9.48
N ASN A 109 -15.12 -2.48 9.28
CA ASN A 109 -15.70 -1.73 8.17
C ASN A 109 -15.33 -0.26 8.21
N ILE A 110 -15.47 0.38 9.38
CA ILE A 110 -15.16 1.79 9.56
C ILE A 110 -13.66 2.04 9.40
N LEU A 111 -12.77 1.16 9.88
CA LEU A 111 -11.33 1.31 9.71
C LEU A 111 -10.91 1.23 8.23
N MET A 112 -11.44 0.25 7.49
CA MET A 112 -11.17 0.11 6.06
C MET A 112 -11.67 1.34 5.28
N LEU A 113 -12.88 1.82 5.55
CA LEU A 113 -13.42 3.02 4.88
C LEU A 113 -12.68 4.31 5.28
N SER A 114 -12.34 4.47 6.55
CA SER A 114 -11.57 5.61 7.05
C SER A 114 -10.18 5.67 6.41
N SER A 115 -9.63 4.52 6.02
CA SER A 115 -8.35 4.43 5.32
C SER A 115 -8.32 5.28 4.03
N ILE A 116 -9.46 5.38 3.31
CA ILE A 116 -9.60 6.15 2.06
C ILE A 116 -9.50 7.66 2.35
N VAL A 117 -10.17 8.11 3.42
CA VAL A 117 -10.14 9.51 3.88
C VAL A 117 -8.73 9.90 4.33
N ILE A 118 -8.08 9.03 5.13
CA ILE A 118 -6.71 9.25 5.58
C ILE A 118 -5.74 9.32 4.39
N ALA A 119 -5.92 8.45 3.39
CA ALA A 119 -5.14 8.50 2.15
C ALA A 119 -5.29 9.85 1.45
N ALA A 120 -6.51 10.39 1.37
CA ALA A 120 -6.77 11.69 0.74
C ALA A 120 -6.03 12.83 1.43
N ILE A 121 -5.93 12.80 2.75
CA ILE A 121 -5.14 13.79 3.51
C ILE A 121 -3.66 13.67 3.17
N PHE A 122 -3.09 12.47 3.15
CA PHE A 122 -1.67 12.30 2.81
C PHE A 122 -1.37 12.72 1.36
N VAL A 123 -2.22 12.36 0.41
CA VAL A 123 -2.08 12.80 -1.00
C VAL A 123 -2.15 14.33 -1.10
N PHE A 124 -3.07 14.97 -0.36
CA PHE A 124 -3.12 16.43 -0.29
C PHE A 124 -1.81 17.01 0.22
N LEU A 125 -1.28 16.49 1.33
CA LEU A 125 -0.03 16.97 1.91
C LEU A 125 1.16 16.78 0.96
N ILE A 126 1.20 15.69 0.20
CA ILE A 126 2.20 15.45 -0.86
C ILE A 126 2.08 16.52 -1.96
N PHE A 127 0.87 16.81 -2.46
CA PHE A 127 0.64 17.85 -3.46
C PHE A 127 1.02 19.25 -2.97
N ARG A 128 0.74 19.55 -1.69
CA ARG A 128 1.15 20.82 -1.06
C ARG A 128 2.68 20.93 -0.96
N HIS A 129 3.38 19.84 -0.62
CA HIS A 129 4.85 19.81 -0.63
C HIS A 129 5.41 20.14 -2.02
N PHE A 130 4.83 19.59 -3.08
CA PHE A 130 5.22 19.89 -4.46
C PHE A 130 4.62 21.18 -5.04
N LYS A 131 3.96 22.00 -4.20
CA LYS A 131 3.44 23.34 -4.53
C LYS A 131 2.38 23.37 -5.64
N LEU A 132 1.57 22.32 -5.78
CA LEU A 132 0.38 22.38 -6.63
C LEU A 132 -0.58 23.49 -6.12
N PRO A 133 -1.50 24.04 -6.93
CA PRO A 133 -2.55 24.95 -6.44
C PRO A 133 -3.46 24.28 -5.39
N VAL A 134 -3.93 25.03 -4.39
CA VAL A 134 -4.70 24.47 -3.24
C VAL A 134 -5.96 23.78 -3.71
N LEU A 135 -6.78 24.47 -4.52
CA LEU A 135 -8.04 23.93 -5.03
C LEU A 135 -7.82 22.63 -5.80
N LEU A 136 -6.83 22.61 -6.70
CA LEU A 136 -6.46 21.43 -7.45
C LEU A 136 -5.99 20.30 -6.53
N SER A 137 -5.22 20.64 -5.49
CA SER A 137 -4.74 19.66 -4.52
C SER A 137 -5.90 19.01 -3.78
N VAL A 138 -6.91 19.76 -3.35
CA VAL A 138 -8.11 19.24 -2.66
C VAL A 138 -8.90 18.29 -3.57
N ILE A 139 -9.19 18.71 -4.80
CA ILE A 139 -10.00 17.91 -5.74
C ILE A 139 -9.28 16.61 -6.08
N LEU A 140 -8.00 16.69 -6.47
CA LEU A 140 -7.25 15.50 -6.90
C LEU A 140 -6.91 14.58 -5.73
N SER A 141 -6.67 15.11 -4.53
CA SER A 141 -6.37 14.27 -3.37
C SER A 141 -7.56 13.47 -2.89
N VAL A 142 -8.79 13.93 -3.14
CA VAL A 142 -9.99 13.12 -2.93
C VAL A 142 -10.18 12.15 -4.10
N ALA A 143 -10.05 12.59 -5.35
CA ALA A 143 -10.29 11.72 -6.51
C ALA A 143 -9.36 10.49 -6.54
N ILE A 144 -8.07 10.64 -6.25
CA ILE A 144 -7.08 9.56 -6.40
C ILE A 144 -7.38 8.35 -5.50
N PRO A 145 -7.52 8.49 -4.16
CA PRO A 145 -7.84 7.35 -3.30
C PRO A 145 -9.19 6.70 -3.65
N PHE A 146 -10.21 7.49 -3.98
CA PHE A 146 -11.55 6.98 -4.34
C PHE A 146 -11.60 6.26 -5.70
N LEU A 147 -10.62 6.50 -6.56
CA LEU A 147 -10.45 5.79 -7.83
C LEU A 147 -9.39 4.69 -7.76
N SER A 148 -8.79 4.47 -6.58
CA SER A 148 -7.74 3.49 -6.38
C SER A 148 -8.27 2.07 -6.61
N PRO A 149 -7.56 1.21 -7.37
CA PRO A 149 -7.94 -0.19 -7.52
C PRO A 149 -7.93 -0.95 -6.19
N GLN A 150 -7.22 -0.45 -5.16
CA GLN A 150 -7.21 -1.05 -3.82
C GLN A 150 -8.61 -1.09 -3.17
N ILE A 151 -9.53 -0.21 -3.56
CA ILE A 151 -10.93 -0.28 -3.09
C ILE A 151 -11.59 -1.60 -3.50
N GLY A 152 -11.18 -2.19 -4.64
CA GLY A 152 -11.67 -3.51 -5.06
C GLY A 152 -11.32 -4.63 -4.07
N ARG A 153 -10.32 -4.44 -3.20
CA ARG A 153 -9.93 -5.42 -2.17
C ARG A 153 -10.92 -5.50 -1.01
N LEU A 154 -11.83 -4.53 -0.88
CA LEU A 154 -13.01 -4.66 -0.02
C LEU A 154 -13.91 -5.84 -0.42
N GLY A 155 -13.72 -6.47 -1.58
CA GLY A 155 -14.47 -7.68 -1.97
C GLY A 155 -14.02 -8.99 -1.28
N GLY A 156 -12.93 -8.99 -0.51
CA GLY A 156 -12.48 -10.20 0.20
C GLY A 156 -11.07 -10.17 0.76
N HIS A 157 -10.26 -9.18 0.40
CA HIS A 157 -8.87 -9.02 0.83
C HIS A 157 -8.74 -7.82 1.78
N PHE A 158 -9.45 -7.86 2.90
CA PHE A 158 -9.61 -6.71 3.81
C PHE A 158 -8.29 -6.13 4.32
N SER A 159 -7.33 -6.99 4.66
CA SER A 159 -5.99 -6.58 5.08
C SER A 159 -5.23 -5.78 4.01
N LEU A 160 -5.55 -5.90 2.72
CA LEU A 160 -4.97 -5.10 1.64
C LEU A 160 -5.77 -3.84 1.29
N SER A 161 -6.93 -3.63 1.91
CA SER A 161 -7.83 -2.52 1.57
C SER A 161 -7.40 -1.16 2.16
N TYR A 162 -6.36 -1.12 3.00
CA TYR A 162 -5.88 0.10 3.66
C TYR A 162 -5.18 1.06 2.69
N VAL A 163 -5.96 1.92 2.04
CA VAL A 163 -5.50 2.78 0.94
C VAL A 163 -4.42 3.79 1.37
N PHE A 164 -4.37 4.18 2.64
CA PHE A 164 -3.42 5.18 3.13
C PHE A 164 -1.98 4.68 3.24
N VAL A 165 -1.75 3.36 3.23
CA VAL A 165 -0.44 2.76 3.53
C VAL A 165 0.65 3.32 2.62
N ILE A 166 0.43 3.31 1.30
CA ILE A 166 1.43 3.84 0.33
C ILE A 166 1.59 5.37 0.45
N PRO A 167 0.53 6.20 0.41
CA PRO A 167 0.64 7.65 0.61
C PRO A 167 1.33 8.06 1.92
N LEU A 168 1.05 7.37 3.02
CA LEU A 168 1.71 7.62 4.31
C LEU A 168 3.22 7.42 4.20
N MET A 169 3.68 6.30 3.63
CA MET A 169 5.11 6.04 3.50
C MET A 169 5.80 7.07 2.59
N ILE A 170 5.19 7.41 1.45
CA ILE A 170 5.69 8.47 0.56
C ILE A 170 5.82 9.78 1.33
N TYR A 171 4.79 10.16 2.10
CA TYR A 171 4.81 11.37 2.91
C TYR A 171 5.91 11.34 3.97
N LEU A 172 6.07 10.24 4.72
CA LEU A 172 7.12 10.08 5.72
C LEU A 172 8.52 10.17 5.10
N LEU A 173 8.74 9.60 3.92
CA LEU A 173 10.01 9.70 3.19
C LEU A 173 10.31 11.13 2.73
N ILE A 174 9.29 11.87 2.28
CA ILE A 174 9.41 13.31 1.99
C ILE A 174 9.86 14.04 3.26
N ARG A 175 9.19 13.81 4.39
CA ARG A 175 9.52 14.45 5.68
C ARG A 175 10.93 14.09 6.16
N PHE A 176 11.37 12.85 5.95
CA PHE A 176 12.71 12.40 6.29
C PHE A 176 13.78 13.07 5.40
N TYR A 177 13.51 13.20 4.11
CA TYR A 177 14.41 13.88 3.17
C TYR A 177 14.57 15.38 3.50
N GLU A 178 13.50 16.03 3.94
CA GLU A 178 13.55 17.41 4.44
C GLU A 178 14.27 17.52 5.79
N ARG A 179 13.95 16.62 6.72
CA ARG A 179 14.48 16.61 8.09
C ARG A 179 14.91 15.21 8.49
N ARG A 180 16.22 15.04 8.59
CA ARG A 180 16.90 13.80 9.01
C ARG A 180 16.78 13.59 10.51
N SER A 181 15.63 13.09 10.93
CA SER A 181 15.34 12.86 12.34
C SER A 181 15.17 11.38 12.61
N LEU A 182 15.79 10.90 13.70
CA LEU A 182 15.53 9.56 14.21
C LEU A 182 14.06 9.36 14.59
N THR A 183 13.35 10.41 15.02
CA THR A 183 11.91 10.34 15.24
C THR A 183 11.16 9.99 13.96
N ILE A 184 11.53 10.59 12.82
CA ILE A 184 10.88 10.27 11.54
C ILE A 184 11.27 8.86 11.08
N SER A 185 12.53 8.44 11.28
CA SER A 185 12.91 7.05 11.01
C SER A 185 12.18 6.04 11.87
N PHE A 186 11.95 6.35 13.15
CA PHE A 186 11.15 5.53 14.03
C PHE A 186 9.71 5.46 13.54
N LEU A 187 9.11 6.58 13.10
CA LEU A 187 7.77 6.57 12.51
C LEU A 187 7.70 5.74 11.22
N ILE A 188 8.73 5.80 10.37
CA ILE A 188 8.84 4.95 9.17
C ILE A 188 8.94 3.47 9.60
N GLY A 189 9.81 3.14 10.56
CA GLY A 189 9.96 1.78 11.06
C GLY A 189 8.69 1.23 11.70
N LEU A 190 7.99 2.06 12.49
CA LEU A 190 6.69 1.73 13.06
C LEU A 190 5.63 1.51 11.98
N ALA A 191 5.58 2.39 10.96
CA ALA A 191 4.69 2.19 9.83
C ALA A 191 5.01 0.89 9.08
N THR A 192 6.28 0.56 8.87
CA THR A 192 6.71 -0.72 8.27
C THR A 192 6.29 -1.92 9.11
N LEU A 193 6.47 -1.84 10.42
CA LEU A 193 6.09 -2.91 11.36
C LEU A 193 4.58 -3.15 11.33
N LEU A 194 3.79 -2.09 11.51
CA LEU A 194 2.32 -2.19 11.49
C LEU A 194 1.80 -2.66 10.14
N ALA A 195 2.40 -2.21 9.04
CA ALA A 195 2.02 -2.65 7.71
C ALA A 195 2.31 -4.14 7.50
N ALA A 196 3.47 -4.64 7.97
CA ALA A 196 3.80 -6.06 7.90
C ALA A 196 2.85 -6.94 8.74
N PHE A 197 2.49 -6.49 9.94
CA PHE A 197 1.48 -7.18 10.78
C PHE A 197 0.05 -7.09 10.22
N THR A 198 -0.23 -6.10 9.38
CA THR A 198 -1.51 -6.00 8.67
C THR A 198 -1.52 -6.97 7.49
N HIS A 199 -0.48 -6.93 6.65
CA HIS A 199 -0.27 -7.86 5.55
C HIS A 199 1.20 -7.83 5.06
N PHE A 200 1.80 -9.00 4.84
CA PHE A 200 3.17 -9.11 4.33
C PHE A 200 3.43 -8.43 2.96
N TYR A 201 2.44 -8.28 2.08
CA TYR A 201 2.64 -7.58 0.80
C TYR A 201 2.95 -6.09 0.98
N PHE A 202 2.47 -5.45 2.04
CA PHE A 202 2.87 -4.08 2.34
C PHE A 202 4.37 -3.96 2.67
N LEU A 203 4.97 -5.00 3.24
CA LEU A 203 6.41 -5.06 3.45
C LEU A 203 7.17 -5.07 2.11
N GLY A 204 6.65 -5.78 1.11
CA GLY A 204 7.19 -5.77 -0.26
C GLY A 204 7.12 -4.37 -0.89
N PHE A 205 5.94 -3.71 -0.84
CA PHE A 205 5.77 -2.35 -1.36
C PHE A 205 6.70 -1.34 -0.68
N TYR A 206 6.80 -1.38 0.65
CA TYR A 206 7.69 -0.50 1.40
C TYR A 206 9.16 -0.84 1.17
N GLY A 207 9.51 -2.12 1.08
CA GLY A 207 10.86 -2.58 0.75
C GLY A 207 11.34 -2.00 -0.56
N LEU A 208 10.51 -2.03 -1.61
CA LEU A 208 10.81 -1.43 -2.91
C LEU A 208 11.02 0.08 -2.81
N LEU A 209 10.09 0.81 -2.18
CA LEU A 209 10.20 2.27 -2.01
C LEU A 209 11.46 2.66 -1.22
N LEU A 210 11.71 1.98 -0.11
CA LEU A 210 12.84 2.24 0.78
C LEU A 210 14.18 1.87 0.11
N PHE A 211 14.22 0.78 -0.64
CA PHE A 211 15.40 0.37 -1.41
C PHE A 211 15.81 1.46 -2.40
N PHE A 212 14.90 1.90 -3.28
CA PHE A 212 15.22 2.95 -4.24
C PHE A 212 15.54 4.30 -3.58
N PHE A 213 14.83 4.62 -2.49
CA PHE A 213 15.10 5.82 -1.72
C PHE A 213 16.53 5.83 -1.17
N TRP A 214 16.94 4.77 -0.47
CA TRP A 214 18.29 4.68 0.08
C TRP A 214 19.36 4.52 -0.97
N LEU A 215 19.12 3.76 -2.04
CA LEU A 215 20.05 3.60 -3.15
C LEU A 215 20.42 4.96 -3.75
N VAL A 216 19.42 5.81 -4.05
CA VAL A 216 19.68 7.13 -4.61
C VAL A 216 20.38 8.04 -3.60
N LEU A 217 20.00 8.00 -2.33
CA LEU A 217 20.66 8.82 -1.31
C LEU A 217 22.13 8.45 -1.12
N ILE A 218 22.46 7.16 -1.13
CA ILE A 218 23.83 6.67 -0.99
C ILE A 218 24.67 7.02 -2.21
N VAL A 219 24.11 6.89 -3.42
CA VAL A 219 24.85 7.11 -4.66
C VAL A 219 25.02 8.60 -4.99
N LYS A 220 23.96 9.41 -4.83
CA LYS A 220 23.93 10.78 -5.35
C LYS A 220 24.02 11.87 -4.28
N GLU A 221 23.72 11.54 -3.02
CA GLU A 221 23.55 12.53 -1.95
C GLU A 221 24.43 12.21 -0.72
N LYS A 222 25.49 11.42 -0.92
CA LYS A 222 26.40 10.98 0.15
C LYS A 222 26.97 12.16 0.95
N ASP A 223 27.46 13.17 0.26
CA ASP A 223 28.05 14.37 0.88
C ASP A 223 27.00 15.15 1.67
N ARG A 224 25.76 15.16 1.17
CA ARG A 224 24.66 15.83 1.84
C ARG A 224 24.26 15.05 3.09
N PHE A 225 24.16 13.72 3.06
CA PHE A 225 23.58 12.88 4.13
C PHE A 225 24.61 12.29 5.12
N GLY A 226 25.91 12.48 4.88
CA GLY A 226 26.96 12.28 5.89
C GLY A 226 27.67 10.92 5.84
N LYS A 227 28.23 10.50 6.98
CA LYS A 227 29.07 9.29 7.11
C LYS A 227 28.25 8.00 6.99
N SER A 228 28.88 6.89 6.60
CA SER A 228 28.23 5.56 6.47
C SER A 228 27.45 5.11 7.70
N ARG A 229 27.88 5.48 8.92
CA ARG A 229 27.16 5.15 10.17
C ARG A 229 25.76 5.75 10.24
N PHE A 230 25.54 6.93 9.66
CA PHE A 230 24.22 7.56 9.59
C PHE A 230 23.26 6.70 8.75
N PHE A 231 23.70 6.31 7.55
CA PHE A 231 22.91 5.45 6.66
C PHE A 231 22.56 4.13 7.33
N LEU A 232 23.55 3.46 7.94
CA LEU A 232 23.34 2.19 8.63
C LEU A 232 22.31 2.29 9.76
N LEU A 233 22.39 3.33 10.59
CA LEU A 233 21.43 3.52 11.69
C LEU A 233 20.01 3.72 11.17
N HIS A 234 19.82 4.58 10.17
CA HIS A 234 18.49 4.89 9.66
C HIS A 234 17.89 3.73 8.86
N ILE A 235 18.68 3.02 8.05
CA ILE A 235 18.25 1.79 7.37
C ILE A 235 17.88 0.72 8.39
N PHE A 236 18.68 0.57 9.46
CA PHE A 236 18.40 -0.38 10.51
C PHE A 236 17.04 -0.11 11.17
N VAL A 237 16.79 1.13 11.60
CA VAL A 237 15.54 1.50 12.26
C VAL A 237 14.32 1.41 11.32
N GLN A 238 14.47 1.75 10.04
CA GLN A 238 13.35 1.82 9.10
C GLN A 238 12.95 0.47 8.49
N ILE A 239 13.92 -0.44 8.31
CA ILE A 239 13.74 -1.69 7.56
C ILE A 239 14.14 -2.89 8.40
N ILE A 240 15.41 -2.96 8.82
CA ILE A 240 15.97 -4.19 9.41
C ILE A 240 15.26 -4.54 10.71
N LEU A 241 15.12 -3.57 11.61
CA LEU A 241 14.47 -3.77 12.91
C LEU A 241 13.01 -4.23 12.74
N PRO A 242 12.13 -3.56 11.97
CA PRO A 242 10.79 -4.07 11.72
C PRO A 242 10.73 -5.49 11.14
N VAL A 243 11.56 -5.79 10.13
CA VAL A 243 11.61 -7.12 9.50
C VAL A 243 12.02 -8.19 10.52
N VAL A 244 13.09 -7.93 11.27
CA VAL A 244 13.58 -8.86 12.29
C VAL A 244 12.53 -9.09 13.37
N LEU A 245 11.81 -8.06 13.82
CA LEU A 245 10.75 -8.20 14.81
C LEU A 245 9.60 -9.10 14.31
N VAL A 246 9.17 -8.93 13.05
CA VAL A 246 8.13 -9.79 12.45
C VAL A 246 8.62 -11.23 12.29
N LEU A 247 9.87 -11.42 11.85
CA LEU A 247 10.45 -12.75 11.69
C LEU A 247 10.62 -13.47 13.03
N ILE A 248 11.10 -12.78 14.07
CA ILE A 248 11.19 -13.33 15.43
C ILE A 248 9.79 -13.68 15.94
N TYR A 249 8.80 -12.81 15.72
CA TYR A 249 7.42 -13.08 16.11
C TYR A 249 6.86 -14.33 15.41
N ALA A 250 7.09 -14.48 14.11
CA ALA A 250 6.71 -15.69 13.36
C ALA A 250 7.45 -16.93 13.88
N LEU A 251 8.77 -16.87 14.04
CA LEU A 251 9.59 -18.00 14.50
C LEU A 251 9.17 -18.52 15.88
N ILE A 252 8.78 -17.64 16.79
CA ILE A 252 8.39 -18.03 18.16
C ILE A 252 6.97 -18.62 18.19
N ASN A 253 6.07 -18.15 17.32
CA ASN A 253 4.64 -18.45 17.41
C ASN A 253 4.12 -19.40 16.32
N ASP A 254 4.93 -19.72 15.32
CA ASP A 254 4.57 -20.64 14.25
C ASP A 254 5.30 -21.99 14.40
N PRO A 255 4.66 -23.01 15.02
CA PRO A 255 5.23 -24.34 15.13
C PRO A 255 5.15 -25.14 13.81
N VAL A 256 4.51 -24.60 12.77
CA VAL A 256 4.29 -25.29 11.50
C VAL A 256 5.59 -25.28 10.70
N THR A 257 6.19 -26.46 10.51
CA THR A 257 7.48 -26.62 9.83
C THR A 257 7.36 -26.96 8.34
N ASP A 258 6.18 -27.36 7.88
CA ASP A 258 5.87 -27.81 6.52
C ASP A 258 5.07 -26.77 5.71
N ARG A 259 5.08 -25.50 6.13
CA ARG A 259 4.38 -24.41 5.45
C ARG A 259 4.88 -24.27 4.02
N THR A 260 3.97 -24.03 3.08
CA THR A 260 4.37 -23.74 1.70
C THR A 260 5.30 -22.54 1.68
N THR A 261 6.49 -22.74 1.13
CA THR A 261 7.47 -21.67 0.88
C THR A 261 7.23 -21.01 -0.48
N SER A 262 6.25 -21.50 -1.25
CA SER A 262 5.88 -21.03 -2.60
C SER A 262 4.39 -20.66 -2.60
N PRO A 263 4.03 -19.39 -2.38
CA PRO A 263 2.70 -18.96 -2.76
C PRO A 263 2.54 -19.12 -4.28
N TRP A 264 1.38 -19.59 -4.71
CA TRP A 264 1.08 -19.73 -6.13
C TRP A 264 0.64 -18.37 -6.70
N GLY A 265 0.90 -18.14 -7.98
CA GLY A 265 0.17 -17.12 -8.73
C GLY A 265 0.99 -15.97 -9.30
N ILE A 266 2.29 -15.81 -9.04
CA ILE A 266 3.06 -14.65 -9.57
C ILE A 266 3.01 -14.54 -11.10
N LEU A 267 2.97 -15.66 -11.81
CA LEU A 267 2.91 -15.70 -13.28
C LEU A 267 1.48 -15.60 -13.82
N TYR A 268 0.48 -15.82 -12.95
CA TYR A 268 -0.95 -15.87 -13.30
C TYR A 268 -1.70 -14.60 -12.87
N LEU A 269 -1.57 -14.21 -11.60
CA LEU A 269 -2.17 -13.04 -10.94
C LEU A 269 -1.35 -11.76 -11.18
N ARG A 270 -0.87 -11.57 -12.41
CA ARG A 270 -0.04 -10.43 -12.78
C ARG A 270 -0.82 -9.35 -13.50
N ALA A 271 -0.29 -8.14 -13.49
CA ALA A 271 -0.78 -7.06 -14.33
C ALA A 271 -0.31 -7.25 -15.78
N TYR A 272 -1.06 -6.65 -16.70
CA TYR A 272 -0.71 -6.57 -18.12
C TYR A 272 -0.62 -5.11 -18.53
N PRO A 273 0.20 -4.73 -19.54
CA PRO A 273 0.28 -3.35 -19.99
C PRO A 273 -1.11 -2.74 -20.30
N GLU A 274 -1.98 -3.50 -20.94
CA GLU A 274 -3.34 -3.10 -21.24
C GLU A 274 -4.20 -2.88 -19.98
N SER A 275 -4.02 -3.66 -18.91
CA SER A 275 -4.79 -3.48 -17.67
C SER A 275 -4.34 -2.26 -16.86
N VAL A 276 -3.13 -1.77 -17.10
CA VAL A 276 -2.55 -0.59 -16.43
C VAL A 276 -2.77 0.70 -17.21
N PHE A 277 -2.62 0.65 -18.54
CA PHE A 277 -2.64 1.83 -19.40
C PHE A 277 -3.95 2.05 -20.14
N LEU A 278 -4.83 1.04 -20.23
CA LEU A 278 -6.15 1.17 -20.84
C LEU A 278 -7.26 0.97 -19.79
N PRO A 279 -8.43 1.63 -19.94
CA PRO A 279 -9.55 1.51 -19.01
C PRO A 279 -10.31 0.17 -19.14
N VAL A 280 -9.60 -0.96 -19.19
CA VAL A 280 -10.18 -2.30 -19.27
C VAL A 280 -11.07 -2.56 -18.05
N GLY A 281 -12.24 -3.16 -18.28
CA GLY A 281 -13.23 -3.45 -17.24
C GLY A 281 -13.99 -2.23 -16.70
N LYS A 282 -13.71 -1.01 -17.19
CA LYS A 282 -14.44 0.20 -16.77
C LYS A 282 -15.64 0.49 -17.68
N PRO A 283 -16.73 1.10 -17.18
CA PRO A 283 -17.91 1.40 -17.99
C PRO A 283 -17.61 2.21 -19.27
N TYR A 284 -16.69 3.17 -19.18
CA TYR A 284 -16.27 4.01 -20.30
C TYR A 284 -15.20 3.37 -21.20
N GLY A 285 -14.68 2.19 -20.83
CA GLY A 285 -13.70 1.43 -21.62
C GLY A 285 -14.31 0.32 -22.49
N LYS A 286 -15.64 0.13 -22.46
CA LYS A 286 -16.33 -0.97 -23.17
C LYS A 286 -16.05 -1.02 -24.68
N PHE A 287 -15.77 0.12 -25.31
CA PHE A 287 -15.42 0.19 -26.74
C PHE A 287 -14.15 -0.61 -27.08
N LEU A 288 -13.23 -0.81 -26.12
CA LEU A 288 -12.00 -1.57 -26.34
C LEU A 288 -12.27 -3.04 -26.68
N ASN A 289 -13.39 -3.60 -26.21
CA ASN A 289 -13.79 -4.98 -26.50
C ASN A 289 -14.14 -5.20 -27.99
N GLN A 290 -14.30 -4.13 -28.77
CA GLN A 290 -14.49 -4.21 -30.23
C GLN A 290 -13.17 -4.38 -30.97
N VAL A 291 -12.04 -4.10 -30.31
CA VAL A 291 -10.69 -4.07 -30.93
C VAL A 291 -9.80 -5.18 -30.37
N MET A 292 -9.97 -5.57 -29.10
CA MET A 292 -9.13 -6.55 -28.42
C MET A 292 -9.93 -7.35 -27.39
N THR A 293 -9.53 -8.61 -27.16
CA THR A 293 -10.08 -9.47 -26.11
C THR A 293 -9.21 -9.42 -24.85
N PHE A 294 -9.85 -9.38 -23.67
CA PHE A 294 -9.17 -9.23 -22.38
C PHE A 294 -9.43 -10.39 -21.39
N ASN A 295 -9.90 -11.54 -21.88
CA ASN A 295 -10.30 -12.68 -21.03
C ASN A 295 -9.12 -13.33 -20.29
N HIS A 296 -7.88 -13.05 -20.71
CA HIS A 296 -6.67 -13.53 -20.06
C HIS A 296 -6.28 -12.71 -18.83
N ILE A 297 -6.93 -11.57 -18.59
CA ILE A 297 -6.58 -10.67 -17.49
C ILE A 297 -7.46 -11.01 -16.28
N ASP A 298 -6.83 -11.65 -15.30
CA ASP A 298 -7.46 -11.90 -14.01
C ASP A 298 -7.85 -10.58 -13.33
N TRP A 299 -8.92 -10.61 -12.53
CA TRP A 299 -9.40 -9.44 -11.79
C TRP A 299 -8.31 -8.87 -10.87
N GLU A 300 -7.39 -9.70 -10.38
CA GLU A 300 -6.26 -9.27 -9.56
C GLU A 300 -5.27 -8.40 -10.32
N GLY A 301 -5.17 -8.60 -11.64
CA GLY A 301 -4.32 -7.83 -12.54
C GLY A 301 -4.92 -6.49 -12.98
N TRP A 302 -6.14 -6.13 -12.57
CA TRP A 302 -6.79 -4.88 -12.98
C TRP A 302 -6.23 -3.69 -12.20
N ALA A 303 -5.44 -2.85 -12.88
CA ALA A 303 -4.67 -1.78 -12.22
C ALA A 303 -4.63 -0.48 -13.05
N TYR A 304 -5.75 -0.10 -13.68
CA TYR A 304 -5.79 1.09 -14.53
C TYR A 304 -5.40 2.36 -13.77
N THR A 305 -4.37 3.05 -14.25
CA THR A 305 -3.76 4.21 -13.58
C THR A 305 -4.40 5.56 -13.92
N GLY A 306 -5.31 5.59 -14.90
CA GLY A 306 -6.00 6.79 -15.34
C GLY A 306 -5.29 7.54 -16.47
N LEU A 307 -6.09 8.18 -17.33
CA LEU A 307 -5.61 8.83 -18.56
C LEU A 307 -4.52 9.88 -18.33
N VAL A 308 -4.61 10.64 -17.23
CA VAL A 308 -3.62 11.67 -16.87
C VAL A 308 -2.26 11.05 -16.56
N ALA A 309 -2.23 9.95 -15.82
CA ALA A 309 -1.00 9.22 -15.51
C ALA A 309 -0.39 8.60 -16.77
N VAL A 310 -1.24 8.02 -17.63
CA VAL A 310 -0.84 7.47 -18.94
C VAL A 310 -0.21 8.55 -19.82
N ALA A 311 -0.87 9.70 -19.98
CA ALA A 311 -0.36 10.81 -20.77
C ALA A 311 0.97 11.34 -20.20
N GLY A 312 1.06 11.49 -18.88
CA GLY A 312 2.30 11.86 -18.20
C GLY A 312 3.44 10.87 -18.45
N PHE A 313 3.14 9.57 -18.39
CA PHE A 313 4.11 8.51 -18.67
C PHE A 313 4.59 8.54 -20.13
N ILE A 314 3.68 8.72 -21.09
CA ILE A 314 4.04 8.87 -22.52
C ILE A 314 4.96 10.08 -22.74
N ILE A 315 4.68 11.22 -22.10
CA ILE A 315 5.55 12.42 -22.18
C ILE A 315 6.95 12.10 -21.63
N VAL A 316 7.03 11.36 -20.52
CA VAL A 316 8.31 10.91 -19.97
C VAL A 316 9.07 10.02 -20.96
N LEU A 317 8.40 9.04 -21.58
CA LEU A 317 9.01 8.18 -22.59
C LEU A 317 9.52 8.96 -23.81
N ILE A 318 8.73 9.91 -24.33
CA ILE A 318 9.14 10.79 -25.43
C ILE A 318 10.39 11.58 -25.05
N ASN A 319 10.44 12.13 -23.84
CA ASN A 319 11.59 12.88 -23.36
C ASN A 319 12.84 12.00 -23.17
N ILE A 320 12.69 10.78 -22.67
CA ILE A 320 13.78 9.79 -22.58
C ILE A 320 14.31 9.48 -23.97
N PHE A 321 13.43 9.20 -24.94
CA PHE A 321 13.81 8.91 -26.32
C PHE A 321 14.55 10.07 -26.98
N ARG A 322 14.05 11.31 -26.82
CA ARG A 322 14.73 12.52 -27.32
C ARG A 322 16.13 12.67 -26.74
N ARG A 323 16.32 12.39 -25.44
CA ARG A 323 17.63 12.43 -24.77
C ARG A 323 18.57 11.34 -25.24
N LEU A 324 18.07 10.13 -25.50
CA LEU A 324 18.84 9.04 -26.09
C LEU A 324 19.37 9.40 -27.48
N VAL A 325 18.51 9.95 -28.35
CA VAL A 325 18.91 10.40 -29.70
C VAL A 325 19.97 11.51 -29.63
N ARG A 326 19.85 12.42 -28.65
CA ARG A 326 20.84 13.49 -28.38
C ARG A 326 22.08 13.03 -27.62
N LYS A 327 22.18 11.73 -27.27
CA LYS A 327 23.27 11.14 -26.48
C LYS A 327 23.46 11.78 -25.09
N GLU A 328 22.39 12.33 -24.52
CA GLU A 328 22.36 12.96 -23.19
C GLU A 328 22.11 11.92 -22.08
N TYR A 329 22.94 10.87 -22.02
CA TYR A 329 22.67 9.70 -21.17
C TYR A 329 22.57 10.02 -19.67
N SER A 330 23.34 11.00 -19.20
CA SER A 330 23.34 11.43 -17.80
C SER A 330 22.00 12.03 -17.36
N LEU A 331 21.20 12.54 -18.30
CA LEU A 331 19.91 13.17 -18.03
C LEU A 331 18.74 12.19 -18.10
N ILE A 332 18.91 10.97 -18.62
CA ILE A 332 17.82 9.99 -18.76
C ILE A 332 17.19 9.66 -17.41
N LEU A 333 18.01 9.50 -16.37
CA LEU A 333 17.53 9.19 -15.02
C LEU A 333 16.87 10.38 -14.30
N LYS A 334 16.97 11.59 -14.87
CA LYS A 334 16.42 12.83 -14.31
C LYS A 334 15.09 13.16 -14.98
N ILE A 335 14.01 12.53 -14.52
CA ILE A 335 12.66 12.73 -15.07
C ILE A 335 12.17 14.16 -14.83
N THR A 336 12.43 14.69 -13.62
CA THR A 336 12.08 16.03 -13.18
C THR A 336 13.30 16.69 -12.50
N ASP A 337 13.20 18.00 -12.25
CA ASP A 337 14.18 18.72 -11.42
C ASP A 337 14.06 18.42 -9.91
N LYS A 338 13.09 17.61 -9.50
CA LYS A 338 12.86 17.23 -8.10
C LYS A 338 13.45 15.84 -7.85
N PRO A 339 14.52 15.70 -7.03
CA PRO A 339 15.14 14.41 -6.75
C PRO A 339 14.14 13.37 -6.20
N LEU A 340 13.27 13.78 -5.27
CA LEU A 340 12.26 12.91 -4.67
C LEU A 340 11.27 12.33 -5.69
N LEU A 341 10.79 13.14 -6.64
CA LEU A 341 9.89 12.63 -7.69
C LEU A 341 10.59 11.62 -8.59
N ASN A 342 11.89 11.81 -8.86
CA ASN A 342 12.67 10.84 -9.64
C ASN A 342 12.83 9.52 -8.88
N ILE A 343 13.08 9.57 -7.56
CA ILE A 343 13.14 8.37 -6.71
C ILE A 343 11.81 7.61 -6.77
N PHE A 344 10.69 8.30 -6.50
CA PHE A 344 9.38 7.66 -6.50
C PHE A 344 8.97 7.15 -7.88
N PHE A 345 9.33 7.87 -8.95
CA PHE A 345 9.09 7.41 -10.32
C PHE A 345 9.82 6.10 -10.60
N TRP A 346 11.13 6.03 -10.33
CA TRP A 346 11.91 4.82 -10.62
C TRP A 346 11.54 3.64 -9.72
N ALA A 347 11.19 3.90 -8.45
CA ALA A 347 10.64 2.87 -7.57
C ALA A 347 9.31 2.32 -8.12
N SER A 348 8.40 3.20 -8.53
CA SER A 348 7.10 2.81 -9.09
C SER A 348 7.25 2.11 -10.44
N PHE A 349 8.19 2.55 -11.27
CA PHE A 349 8.49 1.92 -12.56
C PHE A 349 9.07 0.50 -12.36
N ALA A 350 9.99 0.31 -11.43
CA ALA A 350 10.50 -1.02 -11.08
C ALA A 350 9.38 -1.92 -10.54
N GLY A 351 8.50 -1.39 -9.69
CA GLY A 351 7.32 -2.10 -9.20
C GLY A 351 6.35 -2.48 -10.33
N LEU A 352 6.19 -1.60 -11.31
CA LEU A 352 5.36 -1.87 -12.49
C LEU A 352 5.95 -3.01 -13.33
N LEU A 353 7.25 -3.00 -13.59
CA LEU A 353 7.92 -4.10 -14.31
C LEU A 353 7.76 -5.42 -13.55
N TYR A 354 7.97 -5.40 -12.23
CA TYR A 354 7.75 -6.57 -11.38
C TYR A 354 6.29 -7.05 -11.46
N SER A 355 5.31 -6.14 -11.43
CA SER A 355 3.89 -6.48 -11.56
C SER A 355 3.51 -7.08 -12.92
N PHE A 356 4.30 -6.84 -13.98
CA PHE A 356 4.14 -7.51 -15.28
C PHE A 356 4.74 -8.92 -15.31
N GLY A 357 5.33 -9.36 -14.20
CA GLY A 357 6.08 -10.62 -14.10
C GLY A 357 7.47 -10.53 -14.75
N LEU A 358 8.02 -9.33 -14.96
CA LEU A 358 9.37 -9.18 -15.48
C LEU A 358 10.41 -9.30 -14.36
N PRO A 359 11.54 -10.00 -14.60
CA PRO A 359 11.93 -10.64 -15.86
C PRO A 359 11.47 -12.11 -16.01
N PHE A 360 10.74 -12.68 -15.05
CA PHE A 360 10.40 -14.11 -14.99
C PHE A 360 9.77 -14.63 -16.28
N ILE A 361 8.82 -13.88 -16.82
CA ILE A 361 8.07 -14.22 -18.03
C ILE A 361 8.89 -14.13 -19.33
N LEU A 362 10.15 -13.68 -19.25
CA LEU A 362 11.12 -13.65 -20.35
C LEU A 362 12.07 -14.87 -20.32
N GLY A 363 11.67 -15.97 -19.68
CA GLY A 363 12.49 -17.18 -19.56
C GLY A 363 13.49 -17.14 -18.41
N MET A 364 13.34 -16.19 -17.47
CA MET A 364 14.14 -16.10 -16.25
C MET A 364 13.36 -16.62 -15.02
N GLU A 365 12.48 -17.60 -15.22
CA GLU A 365 11.63 -18.18 -14.16
C GLU A 365 12.45 -18.74 -13.00
N GLY A 366 13.66 -19.27 -13.25
CA GLY A 366 14.57 -19.75 -12.20
C GLY A 366 15.01 -18.66 -11.21
N LEU A 367 14.79 -17.36 -11.50
CA LEU A 367 14.99 -16.30 -10.53
C LEU A 367 13.95 -16.29 -9.40
N LEU A 368 12.78 -16.90 -9.62
CA LEU A 368 11.71 -16.99 -8.62
C LEU A 368 12.15 -17.74 -7.37
N ASP A 369 13.03 -18.74 -7.52
CA ASP A 369 13.55 -19.54 -6.40
C ASP A 369 14.36 -18.70 -5.39
N TYR A 370 14.82 -17.51 -5.79
CA TYR A 370 15.58 -16.59 -4.94
C TYR A 370 14.72 -15.49 -4.29
N LEU A 371 13.45 -15.37 -4.65
CA LEU A 371 12.55 -14.35 -4.07
C LEU A 371 11.93 -14.76 -2.73
N GLY A 372 12.12 -16.01 -2.31
CA GLY A 372 11.57 -16.54 -1.07
C GLY A 372 10.04 -16.41 -1.05
N PRO A 373 9.44 -15.83 0.01
CA PRO A 373 7.99 -15.72 0.15
C PRO A 373 7.33 -14.69 -0.79
N VAL A 374 8.13 -13.96 -1.59
CA VAL A 374 7.66 -12.97 -2.57
C VAL A 374 7.70 -13.54 -4.01
N ARG A 375 7.87 -14.86 -4.15
CA ARG A 375 7.78 -15.55 -5.44
C ARG A 375 6.36 -15.77 -5.90
#